data_AF-A0A943JZ78-F1
#
_entry.id   AF-A0A943JZ78-F1
#
_cell.length_a   1.000
_cell.length_b   1.000
_cell.length_c   1.000
_cell.angle_alpha   90.00
_cell.angle_beta   90.00
_cell.angle_gamma   90.00
#
_symmetry.space_group_name_H-M   'P 1'
#
loop_
_entity.id
_entity.type
_entity.pdbx_description
1 polymer ?
#
loop_
_entity_poly.entity_id
_entity_poly.type
_entity_poly.pdbx_seq_one_letter_code
_entity_poly.pdbx_strand_id
1 'polypeptide(L)'
;MGLSRSAFTLAEVLITLGIIGIVAAMTLPSLVNKIQDKQFKNAFKKQYSAFAQAMQRVYIEDGETFEKVDWLQMPVYFCKIQSQLRVLKSGINCKEVRSDTNYDSNDNWPNTGKVYWHQSNKWYDKKGKPQHLNGGYKYLSYILPDGAIVNYNCYNQIFIDVNGYKKPNTIGRDIFFMTVQTKNMVPTIISKTGSSIRPNGCSGHVANSTPELTIDNYEEDCKTGTGWGCSLLYLTD
;
A
#
# COMPACT_ATOMS: atom_id res chain seq x y z
N MET A 1 -46.46 49.70 21.80
CA MET A 1 -46.43 48.25 22.11
C MET A 1 -45.04 47.72 21.83
N GLY A 2 -44.20 47.58 22.86
CA GLY A 2 -42.89 46.96 22.71
C GLY A 2 -43.05 45.44 22.77
N LEU A 3 -42.73 44.73 21.69
CA LEU A 3 -42.64 43.27 21.72
C LEU A 3 -41.51 42.90 22.68
N SER A 4 -41.83 42.18 23.75
CA SER A 4 -40.84 41.47 24.57
C SER A 4 -40.06 40.52 23.65
N ARG A 5 -38.77 40.80 23.42
CA ARG A 5 -37.90 39.89 22.69
C ARG A 5 -37.53 38.75 23.64
N SER A 6 -38.04 37.55 23.40
CA SER A 6 -37.55 36.32 24.04
C SER A 6 -36.05 36.21 23.80
N ALA A 7 -35.25 36.38 24.85
CA ALA A 7 -33.83 36.13 24.86
C ALA A 7 -33.58 34.76 25.51
N PHE A 8 -32.65 33.98 24.96
CA PHE A 8 -32.24 32.72 25.56
C PHE A 8 -31.59 32.97 26.91
N THR A 9 -31.93 32.14 27.90
CA THR A 9 -31.26 32.12 29.19
C THR A 9 -29.86 31.51 29.04
N LEU A 10 -28.94 31.88 29.93
CA LEU A 10 -27.60 31.29 29.98
C LEU A 10 -27.66 29.76 30.13
N ALA A 11 -28.60 29.25 30.92
CA ALA A 11 -28.80 27.82 31.12
C ALA A 11 -29.21 27.10 29.82
N GLU A 12 -30.13 27.67 29.04
CA GLU A 12 -30.55 27.11 27.75
C GLU A 12 -29.36 27.05 26.76
N VAL A 13 -28.54 28.09 26.70
CA VAL A 13 -27.34 28.10 25.84
C VAL A 13 -26.31 27.07 26.30
N LEU A 14 -26.09 26.91 27.61
CA LEU A 14 -25.13 25.93 28.13
C LEU A 14 -25.59 24.48 27.93
N ILE A 15 -26.88 24.20 28.12
CA ILE A 15 -27.43 22.85 27.87
C ILE A 15 -27.33 22.51 26.39
N THR A 16 -27.70 23.44 25.50
CA THR A 16 -27.62 23.21 24.04
C THR A 16 -26.19 23.01 23.56
N LEU A 17 -25.24 23.84 24.00
CA LEU A 17 -23.81 23.66 23.69
C LEU A 17 -23.25 22.36 24.30
N GLY A 18 -23.69 21.99 25.51
CA GLY A 18 -23.33 20.72 26.14
C GLY A 18 -23.79 19.51 25.33
N ILE A 19 -25.04 19.49 24.87
CA ILE A 19 -25.60 18.42 24.03
C ILE A 19 -24.85 18.35 22.69
N ILE A 20 -24.68 19.48 22.00
CA ILE A 20 -23.94 19.54 20.73
C ILE A 20 -22.51 19.05 20.92
N GLY A 21 -21.85 19.45 22.01
CA GLY A 21 -20.48 19.02 22.34
C GLY A 21 -20.36 17.50 22.49
N ILE A 22 -21.28 16.86 23.23
CA ILE A 22 -21.29 15.41 23.42
C ILE A 22 -21.53 14.68 22.09
N VAL A 23 -22.53 15.12 21.33
CA VAL A 23 -22.88 14.49 20.04
C VAL A 23 -21.73 14.64 19.05
N ALA A 24 -21.11 15.83 18.96
CA ALA A 24 -19.97 16.07 18.09
C ALA A 24 -18.76 15.21 18.49
N ALA A 25 -18.47 15.09 19.80
CA ALA A 25 -17.36 14.26 20.29
C ALA A 25 -17.52 12.77 19.93
N MET A 26 -18.76 12.24 19.94
CA MET A 26 -19.02 10.84 19.57
C MET A 26 -19.02 10.61 18.06
N THR A 27 -19.43 11.60 17.25
CA THR A 27 -19.66 11.43 15.81
C THR A 27 -18.47 11.84 14.94
N LEU A 28 -17.73 12.89 15.32
CA LEU A 28 -16.62 13.42 14.53
C LEU A 28 -15.50 12.39 14.27
N PRO A 29 -15.04 11.59 15.26
CA PRO A 29 -13.99 10.61 15.00
C PRO A 29 -14.39 9.56 13.96
N SER A 30 -15.62 9.07 14.02
CA SER A 30 -16.16 8.08 13.07
C SER A 30 -16.26 8.67 11.66
N LEU A 31 -16.76 9.90 11.55
CA LEU A 31 -16.88 10.59 10.27
C LEU A 31 -15.50 10.86 9.63
N VAL A 32 -14.54 11.36 10.41
CA VAL A 32 -13.17 11.63 9.95
C VAL A 32 -12.50 10.35 9.46
N ASN A 33 -12.62 9.24 10.21
CA ASN A 33 -12.07 7.95 9.79
C ASN A 33 -12.68 7.49 8.46
N LYS A 34 -14.00 7.61 8.28
CA LYS A 34 -14.68 7.23 7.03
C LYS A 34 -14.22 8.07 5.83
N ILE A 35 -13.98 9.37 6.03
CA ILE A 35 -13.43 10.25 5.00
C ILE A 35 -12.00 9.84 4.64
N GLN A 36 -11.16 9.58 5.64
CA GLN A 36 -9.78 9.12 5.44
C GLN A 36 -9.74 7.79 4.68
N ASP A 37 -10.54 6.81 5.06
CA ASP A 37 -10.59 5.50 4.41
C ASP A 37 -11.00 5.64 2.93
N LYS A 38 -11.95 6.54 2.62
CA LYS A 38 -12.32 6.87 1.23
C LYS A 38 -11.17 7.54 0.48
N GLN A 39 -10.44 8.44 1.12
CA GLN A 39 -9.25 9.08 0.52
C GLN A 39 -8.16 8.04 0.23
N PHE A 40 -7.89 7.12 1.16
CA PHE A 40 -6.90 6.07 0.98
C PHE A 40 -7.28 5.08 -0.13
N LYS A 41 -8.55 4.66 -0.20
CA LYS A 41 -9.06 3.86 -1.33
C LYS A 41 -8.79 4.53 -2.68
N ASN A 42 -9.10 5.82 -2.80
CA ASN A 42 -8.88 6.57 -4.04
C ASN A 42 -7.38 6.75 -4.35
N ALA A 43 -6.57 7.02 -3.33
CA ALA A 43 -5.13 7.12 -3.48
C ALA A 43 -4.52 5.79 -3.96
N PHE A 44 -4.98 4.66 -3.41
CA PHE A 44 -4.54 3.33 -3.85
C PHE A 44 -4.89 3.06 -5.31
N LYS A 45 -6.15 3.31 -5.73
CA LYS A 45 -6.56 3.19 -7.14
C LYS A 45 -5.66 4.00 -8.08
N LYS A 46 -5.36 5.25 -7.69
CA LYS A 46 -4.45 6.11 -8.45
C LYS A 46 -3.05 5.51 -8.56
N GLN A 47 -2.47 5.00 -7.46
CA GLN A 47 -1.15 4.38 -7.50
C GLN A 47 -1.15 3.13 -8.36
N TYR A 48 -2.15 2.25 -8.19
CA TYR A 48 -2.29 1.06 -9.02
C TYR A 48 -2.32 1.41 -10.51
N SER A 49 -3.08 2.43 -10.93
CA SER A 49 -3.10 2.89 -12.32
C SER A 49 -1.75 3.46 -12.79
N ALA A 50 -1.05 4.24 -11.96
CA ALA A 50 0.26 4.78 -12.29
C ALA A 50 1.29 3.66 -12.50
N PHE A 51 1.27 2.64 -11.63
CA PHE A 51 2.13 1.46 -11.74
C PHE A 51 1.81 0.61 -12.96
N ALA A 52 0.52 0.38 -13.24
CA ALA A 52 0.10 -0.34 -14.44
C ALA A 52 0.65 0.34 -15.70
N GLN A 53 0.55 1.66 -15.79
CA GLN A 53 1.11 2.42 -16.91
C GLN A 53 2.64 2.35 -16.97
N ALA A 54 3.33 2.44 -15.82
CA ALA A 54 4.78 2.35 -15.77
C ALA A 54 5.29 0.98 -16.24
N MET A 55 4.65 -0.11 -15.79
CA MET A 55 4.97 -1.47 -16.24
C MET A 55 4.69 -1.67 -17.73
N GLN A 56 3.56 -1.14 -18.22
CA GLN A 56 3.24 -1.21 -19.65
C GLN A 56 4.29 -0.50 -20.51
N ARG A 57 4.83 0.64 -20.05
CA ARG A 57 5.91 1.35 -20.76
C ARG A 57 7.21 0.57 -20.80
N VAL A 58 7.64 0.00 -19.67
CA VAL A 58 8.84 -0.85 -19.63
C VAL A 58 8.69 -2.06 -20.57
N TYR A 59 7.50 -2.67 -20.61
CA TYR A 59 7.24 -3.76 -21.55
C TYR A 59 7.34 -3.33 -23.02
N ILE A 60 6.83 -2.14 -23.37
CA ILE A 60 6.90 -1.62 -24.75
C ILE A 60 8.34 -1.30 -25.14
N GLU A 61 9.15 -0.78 -24.22
CA GLU A 61 10.54 -0.38 -24.48
C GLU A 61 11.49 -1.59 -24.59
N ASP A 62 11.38 -2.55 -23.66
CA ASP A 62 12.35 -3.63 -23.53
C ASP A 62 11.84 -4.98 -24.09
N GLY A 63 10.54 -5.12 -24.33
CA GLY A 63 9.92 -6.40 -24.74
C GLY A 63 9.94 -7.48 -23.65
N GLU A 64 10.37 -7.15 -22.43
CA GLU A 64 10.49 -8.07 -21.30
C GLU A 64 9.20 -8.08 -20.47
N THR A 65 8.62 -9.27 -20.29
CA THR A 65 7.58 -9.51 -19.29
C THR A 65 8.19 -9.81 -17.93
N PHE A 66 7.44 -9.60 -16.86
CA PHE A 66 7.88 -9.94 -15.50
C PHE A 66 8.23 -11.43 -15.36
N GLU A 67 7.65 -12.32 -16.18
CA GLU A 67 8.00 -13.76 -16.24
C GLU A 67 9.49 -14.03 -16.47
N LYS A 68 10.17 -13.13 -17.19
CA LYS A 68 11.57 -13.31 -17.58
C LYS A 68 12.56 -12.68 -16.61
N VAL A 69 12.09 -11.99 -15.57
CA VAL A 69 12.97 -11.27 -14.64
C VAL A 69 13.57 -12.28 -13.66
N ASP A 70 14.87 -12.55 -13.78
CA ASP A 70 15.57 -13.35 -12.77
C ASP A 70 15.49 -12.64 -11.40
N TRP A 71 15.33 -13.42 -10.33
CA TRP A 71 15.41 -12.92 -8.96
C TRP A 71 16.62 -12.00 -8.77
N LEU A 72 17.80 -12.42 -9.21
CA LEU A 72 19.05 -11.69 -9.01
C LEU A 72 19.02 -10.32 -9.71
N GLN A 73 18.22 -10.18 -10.77
CA GLN A 73 18.07 -8.97 -11.58
C GLN A 73 16.93 -8.05 -11.11
N MET A 74 16.29 -8.36 -9.97
CA MET A 74 15.26 -7.51 -9.38
C MET A 74 15.70 -6.06 -9.12
N PRO A 75 16.94 -5.74 -8.69
CA PRO A 75 17.39 -4.35 -8.55
C PRO A 75 17.34 -3.59 -9.89
N VAL A 76 17.71 -4.25 -10.99
CA VAL A 76 17.67 -3.66 -12.34
C VAL A 76 16.22 -3.39 -12.74
N TYR A 77 15.34 -4.40 -12.61
CA TYR A 77 13.92 -4.25 -12.93
C TYR A 77 13.24 -3.16 -12.11
N PHE A 78 13.51 -3.12 -10.79
CA PHE A 78 13.05 -2.06 -9.90
C PHE A 78 13.45 -0.67 -10.42
N CYS A 79 14.70 -0.52 -10.85
CA CYS A 79 15.21 0.74 -11.39
C CYS A 79 14.59 1.10 -12.75
N LYS A 80 14.25 0.12 -13.60
CA LYS A 80 13.52 0.34 -14.85
C LYS A 80 12.12 0.91 -14.60
N ILE A 81 11.36 0.32 -13.67
CA ILE A 81 10.05 0.87 -13.28
C ILE A 81 10.21 2.24 -12.64
N GLN A 82 11.25 2.43 -11.82
CA GLN A 82 11.54 3.72 -11.21
C GLN A 82 11.74 4.83 -12.26
N SER A 83 12.36 4.56 -13.42
CA SER A 83 12.50 5.58 -14.48
C SER A 83 11.18 6.00 -15.11
N GLN A 84 10.16 5.14 -15.08
CA GLN A 84 8.84 5.45 -15.63
C GLN A 84 7.94 6.18 -14.64
N LEU A 85 8.36 6.29 -13.38
CA LEU A 85 7.66 6.98 -12.31
C LEU A 85 8.40 8.26 -11.90
N ARG A 86 7.65 9.25 -11.42
CA ARG A 86 8.25 10.42 -10.78
C ARG A 86 8.61 10.03 -9.35
N VAL A 87 9.84 9.61 -9.08
CA VAL A 87 10.26 9.16 -7.74
C VAL A 87 11.09 10.24 -7.05
N LEU A 88 10.76 10.53 -5.77
CA LEU A 88 11.48 11.52 -4.97
C LEU A 88 12.73 10.95 -4.32
N LYS A 89 12.60 9.75 -3.73
CA LYS A 89 13.68 9.06 -3.01
C LYS A 89 13.57 7.57 -3.25
N SER A 90 14.70 6.90 -3.38
CA SER A 90 14.79 5.46 -3.59
C SER A 90 15.69 4.80 -2.56
N GLY A 91 15.38 3.54 -2.25
CA GLY A 91 16.13 2.70 -1.32
C GLY A 91 17.38 2.11 -1.94
N ILE A 92 17.51 2.18 -3.26
CA ILE A 92 18.74 1.84 -3.99
C ILE A 92 19.11 2.95 -4.98
N ASN A 93 20.40 3.16 -5.18
CA ASN A 93 20.89 4.16 -6.13
C ASN A 93 20.83 3.61 -7.55
N CYS A 94 19.72 3.88 -8.24
CA CYS A 94 19.53 3.41 -9.61
C CYS A 94 20.50 3.98 -10.66
N LYS A 95 21.37 4.95 -10.32
CA LYS A 95 22.46 5.34 -11.21
C LYS A 95 23.58 4.30 -11.18
N GLU A 96 23.94 3.83 -9.99
CA GLU A 96 24.96 2.80 -9.78
C GLU A 96 24.50 1.44 -10.31
N VAL A 97 23.23 1.09 -10.08
CA VAL A 97 22.63 -0.16 -10.59
C VAL A 97 22.63 -0.25 -12.12
N ARG A 98 22.58 0.89 -12.81
CA ARG A 98 22.65 0.92 -14.28
C ARG A 98 24.07 0.87 -14.81
N SER A 99 25.07 1.28 -14.01
CA SER A 99 26.48 1.19 -14.40
C SER A 99 27.10 -0.17 -14.10
N ASP A 100 26.57 -0.89 -13.10
CA ASP A 100 26.98 -2.24 -12.75
C ASP A 100 25.73 -3.13 -12.60
N THR A 101 25.45 -3.91 -13.63
CA THR A 101 24.33 -4.85 -13.67
C THR A 101 24.74 -6.27 -13.27
N ASN A 102 25.95 -6.46 -12.75
CA ASN A 102 26.47 -7.79 -12.42
C ASN A 102 25.94 -8.29 -11.07
N TYR A 103 24.63 -8.57 -11.03
CA TYR A 103 23.96 -9.23 -9.93
C TYR A 103 23.84 -10.73 -10.23
N ASP A 104 24.88 -11.46 -9.84
CA ASP A 104 25.01 -12.92 -9.95
C ASP A 104 24.80 -13.63 -8.60
N SER A 105 24.75 -12.86 -7.50
CA SER A 105 24.51 -13.34 -6.15
C SER A 105 23.73 -12.32 -5.30
N ASN A 106 23.09 -12.79 -4.23
CA ASN A 106 22.39 -11.93 -3.28
C ASN A 106 23.31 -10.96 -2.53
N ASP A 107 24.58 -11.33 -2.36
CA ASP A 107 25.57 -10.53 -1.64
C ASP A 107 25.98 -9.29 -2.43
N ASN A 108 25.80 -9.32 -3.74
CA ASN A 108 26.12 -8.22 -4.65
C ASN A 108 24.95 -7.22 -4.82
N TRP A 109 23.82 -7.42 -4.14
CA TRP A 109 22.69 -6.49 -4.24
C TRP A 109 23.05 -5.09 -3.70
N PRO A 110 22.56 -4.02 -4.36
CA PRO A 110 22.94 -2.66 -4.01
C PRO A 110 22.40 -2.28 -2.62
N ASN A 111 23.30 -1.86 -1.73
CA ASN A 111 22.96 -1.35 -0.40
C ASN A 111 23.30 0.16 -0.28
N THR A 112 22.82 0.94 -1.25
CA THR A 112 23.32 2.29 -1.51
C THR A 112 22.33 3.39 -1.10
N GLY A 113 21.05 3.06 -0.90
CA GLY A 113 20.03 4.00 -0.44
C GLY A 113 19.45 3.66 0.96
N LYS A 114 18.74 4.63 1.56
CA LYS A 114 18.19 4.54 2.93
C LYS A 114 16.67 4.72 3.00
N VAL A 115 15.94 4.46 1.90
CA VAL A 115 14.47 4.36 1.95
C VAL A 115 14.10 2.94 2.34
N TYR A 116 13.39 2.81 3.45
CA TYR A 116 12.90 1.55 3.98
C TYR A 116 11.38 1.58 4.07
N TRP A 117 10.76 0.43 3.90
CA TRP A 117 9.34 0.22 4.22
C TRP A 117 9.12 0.35 5.72
N HIS A 118 8.52 1.46 6.15
CA HIS A 118 8.41 1.93 7.54
C HIS A 118 9.73 1.90 8.32
N GLN A 119 10.21 3.06 8.78
CA GLN A 119 11.54 3.18 9.42
C GLN A 119 11.78 2.24 10.63
N SER A 120 10.71 1.75 11.27
CA SER A 120 10.78 0.79 12.39
C SER A 120 10.40 -0.66 12.02
N ASN A 121 10.15 -0.95 10.74
CA ASN A 121 9.50 -2.18 10.26
C ASN A 121 8.15 -2.48 10.95
N LYS A 122 7.50 -1.48 11.56
CA LYS A 122 6.22 -1.65 12.27
C LYS A 122 5.06 -1.22 11.39
N TRP A 123 4.32 -2.23 10.97
CA TRP A 123 3.04 -2.13 10.28
C TRP A 123 2.20 -3.33 10.74
N TYR A 124 0.89 -3.22 10.58
CA TYR A 124 -0.03 -4.13 11.24
C TYR A 124 -1.11 -4.61 10.27
N ASP A 125 -1.62 -5.82 10.51
CA ASP A 125 -2.89 -6.21 9.93
C ASP A 125 -4.05 -5.45 10.59
N LYS A 126 -5.24 -5.59 10.01
CA LYS A 126 -6.46 -4.96 10.52
C LYS A 126 -6.82 -5.41 11.95
N LYS A 127 -6.28 -6.54 12.42
CA LYS A 127 -6.43 -7.07 13.79
C LYS A 127 -5.35 -6.56 14.75
N GLY A 128 -4.43 -5.72 14.29
CA GLY A 128 -3.35 -5.17 15.11
C GLY A 128 -2.15 -6.11 15.28
N LYS A 129 -2.08 -7.21 14.53
CA LYS A 129 -0.92 -8.12 14.55
C LYS A 129 0.24 -7.49 13.78
N PRO A 130 1.45 -7.41 14.37
CA PRO A 130 2.61 -6.87 13.69
C PRO A 130 2.99 -7.73 12.48
N GLN A 131 3.43 -7.07 11.44
CA GLN A 131 3.86 -7.68 10.20
C GLN A 131 5.34 -7.38 9.96
N HIS A 132 5.98 -8.22 9.15
CA HIS A 132 7.40 -8.11 8.83
C HIS A 132 7.60 -8.20 7.32
N LEU A 133 8.58 -7.47 6.80
CA LEU A 133 9.05 -7.67 5.43
C LEU A 133 10.08 -8.79 5.36
N ASN A 134 10.22 -9.33 4.15
CA ASN A 134 11.36 -10.16 3.80
C ASN A 134 12.65 -9.32 3.71
N GLY A 135 13.75 -9.85 4.24
CA GLY A 135 15.01 -9.11 4.39
C GLY A 135 15.56 -8.50 3.10
N GLY A 136 15.64 -9.28 2.01
CA GLY A 136 16.18 -8.81 0.72
C GLY A 136 15.34 -7.71 0.05
N TYR A 137 14.04 -7.66 0.35
CA TYR A 137 13.10 -6.71 -0.25
C TYR A 137 13.04 -5.35 0.46
N LYS A 138 13.63 -5.25 1.65
CA LYS A 138 13.57 -4.05 2.50
C LYS A 138 14.02 -2.77 1.76
N TYR A 139 15.05 -2.89 0.92
CA TYR A 139 15.68 -1.78 0.19
C TYR A 139 15.04 -1.47 -1.16
N LEU A 140 14.22 -2.38 -1.70
CA LEU A 140 13.48 -2.17 -2.93
C LEU A 140 12.23 -1.32 -2.66
N SER A 141 12.46 -0.15 -2.08
CA SER A 141 11.42 0.80 -1.69
C SER A 141 11.67 2.18 -2.30
N TYR A 142 10.62 2.90 -2.67
CA TYR A 142 10.74 4.32 -3.02
C TYR A 142 9.54 5.15 -2.56
N ILE A 143 9.75 6.46 -2.53
CA ILE A 143 8.78 7.49 -2.13
C ILE A 143 8.32 8.25 -3.36
N LEU A 144 7.00 8.36 -3.52
CA LEU A 144 6.34 9.12 -4.58
C LEU A 144 6.01 10.56 -4.15
N PRO A 145 5.75 11.49 -5.10
CA PRO A 145 5.49 12.90 -4.84
C PRO A 145 4.30 13.19 -3.94
N ASP A 146 3.31 12.31 -3.93
CA ASP A 146 2.14 12.41 -3.03
C ASP A 146 2.41 11.81 -1.65
N GLY A 147 3.65 11.38 -1.38
CA GLY A 147 4.08 10.85 -0.10
C GLY A 147 3.88 9.34 0.05
N ALA A 148 3.26 8.68 -0.93
CA ALA A 148 3.10 7.23 -0.92
C ALA A 148 4.47 6.52 -0.94
N ILE A 149 4.56 5.42 -0.20
CA ILE A 149 5.73 4.54 -0.20
C ILE A 149 5.35 3.27 -0.92
N VAL A 150 6.24 2.81 -1.78
CA VAL A 150 6.08 1.56 -2.51
C VAL A 150 7.25 0.67 -2.18
N ASN A 151 6.97 -0.59 -1.90
CA ASN A 151 7.97 -1.63 -1.67
C ASN A 151 7.69 -2.83 -2.56
N TYR A 152 8.72 -3.31 -3.23
CA TYR A 152 8.66 -4.62 -3.88
C TYR A 152 8.93 -5.62 -2.77
N ASN A 153 8.03 -6.58 -2.60
CA ASN A 153 8.14 -7.67 -1.65
C ASN A 153 7.89 -8.98 -2.40
N CYS A 154 8.43 -10.09 -1.92
CA CYS A 154 7.91 -11.38 -2.35
C CYS A 154 8.02 -11.62 -3.89
N TYR A 155 9.05 -11.09 -4.53
CA TYR A 155 9.31 -11.13 -5.98
C TYR A 155 8.28 -10.39 -6.81
N ASN A 156 7.06 -10.91 -6.94
CA ASN A 156 6.02 -10.35 -7.78
C ASN A 156 4.98 -9.52 -7.03
N GLN A 157 5.14 -9.30 -5.73
CA GLN A 157 4.19 -8.51 -4.93
C GLN A 157 4.72 -7.10 -4.70
N ILE A 158 3.86 -6.11 -4.86
CA ILE A 158 4.20 -4.71 -4.63
C ILE A 158 3.27 -4.20 -3.55
N PHE A 159 3.85 -3.77 -2.43
CA PHE A 159 3.14 -3.14 -1.33
C PHE A 159 3.16 -1.63 -1.52
N ILE A 160 2.03 -1.01 -1.23
CA ILE A 160 1.82 0.42 -1.40
C ILE A 160 1.20 0.94 -0.11
N ASP A 161 1.94 1.80 0.58
CA ASP A 161 1.39 2.65 1.62
C ASP A 161 1.03 3.99 0.98
N VAL A 162 -0.26 4.33 0.97
CA VAL A 162 -0.76 5.53 0.29
C VAL A 162 -0.59 6.81 1.11
N ASN A 163 -0.23 6.71 2.38
CA ASN A 163 -0.01 7.84 3.29
C ASN A 163 1.47 7.99 3.72
N GLY A 164 2.29 7.00 3.38
CA GLY A 164 3.74 6.97 3.55
C GLY A 164 4.18 6.55 4.95
N TYR A 165 4.93 7.42 5.64
CA TYR A 165 5.40 7.16 7.01
C TYR A 165 4.43 7.66 8.09
N LYS A 166 3.30 8.25 7.67
CA LYS A 166 2.30 8.79 8.59
C LYS A 166 1.49 7.64 9.17
N LYS A 167 0.92 7.83 10.36
CA LYS A 167 -0.07 6.88 10.87
C LYS A 167 -1.42 7.11 10.20
N PRO A 168 -2.30 6.10 10.12
CA PRO A 168 -2.09 4.68 10.49
C PRO A 168 -1.06 3.97 9.58
N ASN A 169 -0.55 2.81 10.01
CA ASN A 169 0.28 1.87 9.22
C ASN A 169 -0.46 0.51 9.19
N THR A 170 -1.62 0.44 8.56
CA THR A 170 -2.57 -0.68 8.69
C THR A 170 -3.00 -1.23 7.34
N ILE A 171 -2.84 -2.54 7.19
CA ILE A 171 -3.28 -3.28 6.00
C ILE A 171 -4.79 -3.10 5.79
N GLY A 172 -5.17 -2.79 4.55
CA GLY A 172 -6.55 -2.60 4.14
C GLY A 172 -7.15 -1.26 4.56
N ARG A 173 -6.35 -0.39 5.19
CA ARG A 173 -6.72 1.00 5.48
C ARG A 173 -5.85 1.96 4.69
N ASP A 174 -4.54 1.87 4.85
CA ASP A 174 -3.54 2.72 4.21
C ASP A 174 -2.44 1.91 3.51
N ILE A 175 -2.26 0.64 3.90
CA ILE A 175 -1.36 -0.30 3.23
C ILE A 175 -2.17 -1.26 2.37
N PHE A 176 -1.77 -1.38 1.11
CA PHE A 176 -2.38 -2.26 0.11
C PHE A 176 -1.32 -3.01 -0.65
N PHE A 177 -1.72 -3.99 -1.45
CA PHE A 177 -0.81 -4.68 -2.34
C PHE A 177 -1.39 -4.91 -3.73
N MET A 178 -0.49 -5.16 -4.66
CA MET A 178 -0.79 -5.62 -6.01
C MET A 178 0.23 -6.67 -6.41
N THR A 179 -0.11 -7.48 -7.40
CA THR A 179 0.76 -8.55 -7.90
C THR A 179 1.01 -8.34 -9.38
N VAL A 180 2.27 -8.44 -9.76
CA VAL A 180 2.67 -8.40 -11.17
C VAL A 180 2.47 -9.81 -11.73
N GLN A 181 1.53 -9.97 -12.66
CA GLN A 181 1.38 -11.24 -13.36
C GLN A 181 2.48 -11.39 -14.41
N THR A 182 2.95 -12.61 -14.56
CA THR A 182 4.03 -12.99 -15.49
C THR A 182 3.63 -12.79 -16.95
N LYS A 183 2.35 -13.01 -17.30
CA LYS A 183 1.86 -12.97 -18.69
C LYS A 183 1.00 -11.76 -19.05
N ASN A 184 0.44 -11.07 -18.06
CA ASN A 184 -0.48 -9.95 -18.29
C ASN A 184 0.24 -8.62 -18.09
N MET A 185 0.08 -7.72 -19.05
CA MET A 185 0.70 -6.37 -19.09
C MET A 185 0.12 -5.39 -18.04
N VAL A 186 -0.76 -5.89 -17.17
CA VAL A 186 -1.42 -5.12 -16.11
C VAL A 186 -1.30 -5.90 -14.81
N PRO A 187 -0.90 -5.27 -13.70
CA PRO A 187 -0.88 -5.90 -12.40
C PRO A 187 -2.28 -6.37 -12.00
N THR A 188 -2.38 -7.48 -11.30
CA THR A 188 -3.66 -7.99 -10.77
C THR A 188 -3.45 -8.41 -9.33
N ILE A 189 -4.51 -8.76 -8.60
CA ILE A 189 -4.35 -9.27 -7.24
C ILE A 189 -4.65 -10.77 -7.20
N ILE A 190 -5.70 -11.20 -7.91
CA ILE A 190 -6.05 -12.61 -8.08
C ILE A 190 -6.34 -12.83 -9.57
N SER A 191 -5.84 -13.91 -10.17
CA SER A 191 -6.21 -14.28 -11.53
C SER A 191 -7.61 -14.92 -11.54
N LYS A 192 -8.41 -14.64 -12.57
CA LYS A 192 -9.78 -15.16 -12.70
C LYS A 192 -9.86 -16.69 -12.84
N THR A 193 -8.73 -17.41 -12.95
CA THR A 193 -8.70 -18.86 -13.21
C THR A 193 -8.56 -19.71 -11.94
N GLY A 194 -9.08 -19.24 -10.80
CA GLY A 194 -9.04 -20.00 -9.53
C GLY A 194 -7.68 -19.98 -8.83
N SER A 195 -6.82 -19.00 -9.13
CA SER A 195 -5.57 -18.83 -8.38
C SER A 195 -5.85 -18.32 -6.96
N SER A 196 -5.17 -18.85 -5.96
CA SER A 196 -5.07 -18.21 -4.65
C SER A 196 -3.80 -17.35 -4.57
N ILE A 197 -3.79 -16.39 -3.65
CA ILE A 197 -2.58 -15.62 -3.33
C ILE A 197 -2.34 -15.58 -1.83
N ARG A 198 -1.08 -15.71 -1.43
CA ARG A 198 -0.63 -15.46 -0.05
C ARG A 198 0.19 -14.16 -0.04
N PRO A 199 -0.42 -13.01 0.31
CA PRO A 199 0.31 -11.77 0.44
C PRO A 199 1.39 -11.93 1.49
N ASN A 200 2.62 -11.47 1.21
CA ASN A 200 3.78 -11.60 2.10
C ASN A 200 4.26 -13.05 2.38
N GLY A 201 3.81 -14.06 1.62
CA GLY A 201 4.03 -15.48 1.89
C GLY A 201 5.36 -16.11 1.47
N CYS A 202 6.40 -15.35 1.10
CA CYS A 202 7.58 -15.87 0.39
C CYS A 202 8.76 -16.28 1.27
N SER A 203 8.66 -16.07 2.58
CA SER A 203 9.57 -16.68 3.55
C SER A 203 8.85 -17.85 4.22
N GLY A 204 9.48 -19.04 4.23
CA GLY A 204 8.95 -20.24 4.88
C GLY A 204 8.60 -20.05 6.37
N HIS A 205 9.10 -19.00 7.02
CA HIS A 205 8.76 -18.63 8.40
C HIS A 205 7.55 -17.67 8.52
N VAL A 206 7.19 -16.94 7.47
CA VAL A 206 6.12 -15.93 7.45
C VAL A 206 4.86 -16.45 6.74
N ALA A 207 5.02 -17.42 5.83
CA ALA A 207 3.95 -18.04 5.05
C ALA A 207 2.80 -18.65 5.88
N ASN A 208 3.08 -19.09 7.11
CA ASN A 208 2.08 -19.65 8.02
C ASN A 208 1.25 -18.60 8.78
N SER A 209 1.52 -17.31 8.55
CA SER A 209 0.95 -16.20 9.32
C SER A 209 0.08 -15.24 8.49
N THR A 210 0.03 -15.45 7.17
CA THR A 210 -0.67 -14.66 6.15
C THR A 210 -1.82 -15.47 5.57
N PRO A 211 -3.03 -14.89 5.40
CA PRO A 211 -4.16 -15.64 4.88
C PRO A 211 -3.94 -15.99 3.41
N GLU A 212 -4.47 -17.14 3.01
CA GLU A 212 -4.66 -17.46 1.60
C GLU A 212 -5.91 -16.75 1.11
N LEU A 213 -5.74 -15.79 0.20
CA LEU A 213 -6.82 -15.06 -0.41
C LEU A 213 -7.26 -15.71 -1.72
N THR A 214 -8.56 -15.82 -1.90
CA THR A 214 -9.24 -16.34 -3.09
C THR A 214 -10.33 -15.36 -3.51
N ILE A 215 -10.92 -15.58 -4.68
CA ILE A 215 -12.08 -14.79 -5.14
C ILE A 215 -13.30 -14.93 -4.21
N ASP A 216 -13.35 -15.98 -3.40
CA ASP A 216 -14.49 -16.26 -2.52
C ASP A 216 -14.35 -15.64 -1.13
N ASN A 217 -13.11 -15.37 -0.66
CA ASN A 217 -12.86 -14.96 0.72
C ASN A 217 -12.29 -13.54 0.89
N TYR A 218 -11.87 -12.88 -0.20
CA TYR A 218 -11.20 -11.57 -0.10
C TYR A 218 -12.09 -10.50 0.53
N GLU A 219 -13.40 -10.53 0.29
CA GLU A 219 -14.33 -9.57 0.88
C GLU A 219 -14.45 -9.75 2.39
N GLU A 220 -14.53 -11.00 2.84
CA GLU A 220 -14.58 -11.35 4.25
C GLU A 220 -13.27 -10.93 4.93
N ASP A 221 -12.12 -11.24 4.33
CA ASP A 221 -10.83 -10.81 4.86
C ASP A 221 -10.71 -9.29 4.96
N CYS A 222 -11.23 -8.55 3.98
CA CYS A 222 -11.27 -7.09 4.05
C CYS A 222 -12.13 -6.59 5.21
N LYS A 223 -13.31 -7.21 5.43
CA LYS A 223 -14.27 -6.75 6.44
C LYS A 223 -13.83 -7.10 7.85
N THR A 224 -13.51 -8.37 8.10
CA THR A 224 -13.32 -8.94 9.45
C THR A 224 -11.97 -9.65 9.64
N GLY A 225 -11.22 -9.89 8.56
CA GLY A 225 -9.95 -10.59 8.58
C GLY A 225 -8.76 -9.67 8.80
N THR A 226 -7.68 -9.95 8.07
CA THR A 226 -6.40 -9.25 8.16
C THR A 226 -6.37 -7.95 7.38
N GLY A 227 -7.34 -7.73 6.48
CA GLY A 227 -7.45 -6.53 5.65
C GLY A 227 -6.75 -6.64 4.29
N TRP A 228 -5.98 -7.70 4.02
CA TRP A 228 -5.28 -7.87 2.75
C TRP A 228 -6.27 -7.88 1.58
N GLY A 229 -7.42 -8.53 1.74
CA GLY A 229 -8.49 -8.61 0.76
C GLY A 229 -9.06 -7.25 0.34
N CYS A 230 -8.85 -6.18 1.12
CA CYS A 230 -9.29 -4.84 0.74
C CYS A 230 -8.60 -4.34 -0.53
N SER A 231 -7.38 -4.81 -0.81
CA SER A 231 -6.67 -4.45 -2.04
C SER A 231 -7.45 -4.92 -3.26
N LEU A 232 -7.96 -6.16 -3.26
CA LEU A 232 -8.79 -6.67 -4.35
C LEU A 232 -10.15 -5.97 -4.38
N LEU A 233 -10.83 -5.90 -3.24
CA LEU A 233 -12.14 -5.26 -3.12
C LEU A 233 -12.13 -3.84 -3.67
N TYR A 234 -11.09 -3.08 -3.38
CA TYR A 234 -11.01 -1.70 -3.81
C TYR A 234 -10.76 -1.55 -5.30
N LEU A 235 -10.20 -2.54 -5.99
CA LEU A 235 -10.05 -2.49 -7.45
C LEU A 235 -11.29 -2.98 -8.19
N THR A 236 -12.13 -3.79 -7.55
CA THR A 236 -13.36 -4.37 -8.14
C THR A 236 -14.62 -3.56 -7.86
N ASP A 237 -14.64 -2.78 -6.77
CA ASP A 237 -15.67 -1.78 -6.43
C ASP A 237 -15.59 -0.51 -7.27
#